data_AF-A0A2T2SPL9-F1
#
_entry.id   AF-A0A2T2SPL9-F1
#
_cell.length_a   1.000
_cell.length_b   1.000
_cell.length_c   1.000
_cell.angle_alpha   90.00
_cell.angle_beta   90.00
_cell.angle_gamma   90.00
#
_symmetry.space_group_name_H-M   'P 1'
#
loop_
_entity.id
_entity.type
_entity.pdbx_description
1 polymer ?
#
loop_
_entity_poly.entity_id
_entity_poly.type
_entity_poly.pdbx_seq_one_letter_code
_entity_poly.pdbx_strand_id
1 'polypeptide(L)'
;MNALVPYAVWAIIAVIGLGAACILVFGLRSLVQGKARPLTVGLMAVPFVLLGVLGLMMGSWAMAAMWTVIIMFSLGLLALFSSGVWGLFT
;
A
#
# COMPACT_ATOMS: atom_id res chain seq x y z
N MET A 1 -2.79 32.65 11.16
CA MET A 1 -2.51 31.72 10.04
C MET A 1 -1.39 30.73 10.36
N ASN A 2 -0.31 31.13 11.06
CA ASN A 2 0.81 30.21 11.39
C ASN A 2 0.48 29.05 12.35
N ALA A 3 -0.56 29.16 13.20
CA ALA A 3 -0.93 28.08 14.12
C ALA A 3 -1.89 27.04 13.51
N LEU A 4 -2.54 27.32 12.38
CA LEU A 4 -3.50 26.41 11.74
C LEU A 4 -2.82 25.25 11.02
N VAL A 5 -1.66 25.50 10.41
CA VAL A 5 -0.91 24.51 9.63
C VAL A 5 -0.51 23.30 10.49
N PRO A 6 0.08 23.45 11.70
CA PRO A 6 0.40 22.32 12.56
C PRO A 6 -0.81 21.48 12.96
N TYR A 7 -1.93 22.12 13.34
CA TYR A 7 -3.16 21.40 13.71
C TYR A 7 -3.75 20.63 12.53
N ALA A 8 -3.71 21.20 11.33
CA ALA A 8 -4.15 20.52 10.11
C ALA A 8 -3.28 19.28 9.81
N VAL A 9 -1.95 19.38 9.97
CA VAL A 9 -1.04 18.23 9.78
C VAL A 9 -1.37 17.12 10.79
N TRP A 10 -1.52 17.45 12.07
CA TRP A 10 -1.88 16.46 13.09
C TRP A 10 -3.25 15.82 12.85
N ALA A 11 -4.25 16.62 12.43
CA ALA A 11 -5.57 16.10 12.07
C ALA A 11 -5.50 15.12 10.90
N ILE A 12 -4.73 15.44 9.86
CA ILE A 12 -4.53 14.55 8.70
C ILE A 12 -3.87 13.24 9.15
N ILE A 13 -2.81 13.30 9.95
CA ILE A 13 -2.14 12.10 10.47
C ILE A 13 -3.10 11.24 11.28
N ALA A 14 -3.91 11.85 12.16
CA ALA A 14 -4.90 11.13 12.96
C ALA A 14 -5.98 10.46 12.09
N VAL A 15 -6.49 11.17 11.08
CA VAL A 15 -7.49 10.64 10.14
C VAL A 15 -6.91 9.49 9.32
N ILE A 16 -5.68 9.61 8.83
CA ILE A 16 -4.99 8.53 8.11
C ILE A 16 -4.81 7.31 9.01
N GLY A 17 -4.37 7.52 10.25
CA GLY A 17 -4.19 6.45 11.23
C GLY A 17 -5.51 5.72 11.54
N LEU A 18 -6.59 6.46 11.77
CA LEU A 18 -7.92 5.89 12.00
C LEU A 18 -8.44 5.14 10.77
N GLY A 19 -8.27 5.70 9.57
CA GLY A 19 -8.65 5.03 8.32
C GLY A 19 -7.91 3.72 8.14
N ALA A 20 -6.60 3.71 8.37
CA ALA A 20 -5.79 2.49 8.33
C ALA A 20 -6.26 1.46 9.36
N ALA A 21 -6.54 1.88 10.60
CA ALA A 21 -7.07 0.99 11.64
C ALA A 21 -8.42 0.38 11.25
N CYS A 22 -9.34 1.18 10.70
CA CYS A 22 -10.63 0.69 10.19
C CYS A 22 -10.44 -0.34 9.07
N ILE A 23 -9.56 -0.06 8.10
CA ILE A 23 -9.26 -0.98 7.00
C ILE A 23 -8.73 -2.31 7.54
N LEU A 24 -7.85 -2.30 8.53
CA LEU A 24 -7.31 -3.51 9.15
C LEU A 24 -8.40 -4.31 9.86
N VAL A 25 -9.21 -3.67 10.71
CA VAL A 25 -10.27 -4.35 11.48
C VAL A 25 -11.34 -4.94 10.56
N PHE A 26 -11.86 -4.15 9.62
CA PHE A 26 -12.89 -4.62 8.70
C PHE A 26 -12.35 -5.59 7.66
N GLY A 27 -11.09 -5.43 7.23
CA GLY A 27 -10.39 -6.36 6.35
C GLY A 27 -10.21 -7.73 7.00
N LEU A 28 -9.75 -7.78 8.25
CA LEU A 28 -9.60 -9.02 9.01
C LEU A 28 -10.96 -9.70 9.23
N ARG A 29 -11.99 -8.93 9.59
CA ARG A 29 -13.36 -9.45 9.72
C ARG A 29 -13.86 -10.05 8.41
N SER A 30 -13.59 -9.40 7.27
CA SER A 30 -13.99 -9.88 5.94
C SER A 30 -13.32 -11.21 5.58
N LEU A 31 -12.04 -11.38 5.95
CA LEU A 31 -11.31 -12.64 5.79
C LEU A 31 -11.90 -13.76 6.66
N VAL A 32 -12.16 -13.50 7.94
CA VAL A 32 -12.74 -14.50 8.86
C VAL A 32 -14.14 -14.93 8.43
N GLN A 33 -14.92 -14.01 7.84
CA GLN A 33 -16.24 -14.30 7.30
C GLN A 33 -16.22 -15.02 5.94
N GLY A 34 -15.04 -15.30 5.37
CA GLY A 34 -14.90 -15.97 4.07
C GLY A 34 -15.35 -15.13 2.87
N LYS A 35 -15.62 -13.83 3.06
CA LYS A 35 -16.09 -12.92 2.00
C LYS A 35 -14.97 -12.50 1.05
N ALA A 36 -13.73 -12.57 1.52
CA ALA A 36 -12.55 -12.22 0.75
C ALA A 36 -11.62 -13.43 0.59
N ARG A 37 -11.09 -13.61 -0.63
CA ARG A 37 -10.07 -14.64 -0.90
C ARG A 37 -8.74 -14.22 -0.23
N PRO A 38 -8.15 -15.05 0.65
CA PRO A 38 -6.91 -14.71 1.37
C PRO A 38 -5.77 -14.30 0.44
N LEU A 39 -5.65 -14.98 -0.71
CA LEU A 39 -4.62 -14.72 -1.70
C LEU A 39 -4.75 -13.31 -2.31
N THR A 40 -5.98 -12.88 -2.61
CA THR A 40 -6.26 -11.53 -3.10
C THR A 40 -5.93 -10.47 -2.06
N VAL A 41 -6.27 -10.72 -0.80
CA VAL A 41 -5.93 -9.79 0.30
C VAL A 41 -4.42 -9.70 0.53
N GLY A 42 -3.73 -10.84 0.47
CA GLY A 42 -2.26 -10.87 0.56
C GLY A 42 -1.60 -10.05 -0.54
N LEU A 43 -2.07 -10.16 -1.78
CA LEU A 43 -1.58 -9.36 -2.91
C LEU A 43 -1.83 -7.86 -2.71
N MET A 44 -3.00 -7.48 -2.19
CA MET A 44 -3.31 -6.08 -1.88
C MET A 44 -2.45 -5.51 -0.75
N ALA A 45 -1.94 -6.35 0.15
CA ALA A 45 -1.05 -5.92 1.24
C ALA A 45 0.40 -5.68 0.79
N VAL A 46 0.82 -6.19 -0.37
CA VAL A 46 2.21 -6.12 -0.87
C VAL A 46 2.79 -4.70 -0.86
N PRO A 47 2.10 -3.65 -1.36
CA PRO A 47 2.65 -2.29 -1.34
C PRO A 47 2.94 -1.77 0.07
N PHE A 48 2.08 -2.12 1.04
CA PHE A 48 2.21 -1.69 2.43
C PHE A 48 3.35 -2.43 3.13
N VAL A 49 3.48 -3.73 2.89
CA VAL A 49 4.60 -4.54 3.40
C VAL A 49 5.92 -4.01 2.83
N LEU A 50 5.95 -3.74 1.52
CA LEU A 50 7.14 -3.20 0.86
C LEU A 50 7.52 -1.82 1.43
N LEU A 51 6.55 -0.93 1.64
CA LEU A 51 6.77 0.37 2.29
C LEU A 51 7.33 0.20 3.71
N GLY A 52 6.75 -0.70 4.50
CA GLY A 52 7.22 -0.98 5.86
C GLY A 52 8.67 -1.47 5.88
N VAL A 53 9.00 -2.46 5.03
CA VAL A 53 10.35 -2.99 4.92
C VAL A 53 11.35 -1.92 4.48
N LEU A 54 11.04 -1.18 3.41
CA LEU A 54 11.93 -0.10 2.92
C LEU A 54 12.08 1.04 3.92
N GLY A 55 11.00 1.38 4.65
CA GLY A 55 11.02 2.40 5.70
C GLY A 55 11.97 2.04 6.83
N LEU A 56 11.98 0.76 7.24
CA LEU A 56 12.89 0.25 8.26
C LEU A 56 14.34 0.17 7.76
N MET A 57 14.57 -0.05 6.45
CA MET A 57 15.92 -0.19 5.88
C MET A 57 16.59 1.15 5.53
N MET A 58 15.83 2.14 5.03
CA MET A 58 16.39 3.33 4.39
C MET A 58 16.56 4.54 5.33
N GLY A 59 16.05 4.48 6.56
CA GLY A 59 16.14 5.59 7.54
C GLY A 59 15.36 6.87 7.16
N SER A 60 14.77 6.93 5.96
CA SER A 60 13.92 8.01 5.48
C SER A 60 12.63 7.44 4.89
N TRP A 61 11.52 7.73 5.56
CA TRP A 61 10.18 7.31 5.13
C TRP A 61 9.77 7.93 3.79
N ALA A 62 10.25 9.14 3.48
CA ALA A 62 10.02 9.77 2.19
C ALA A 62 10.72 9.01 1.06
N MET A 63 11.99 8.62 1.26
CA MET A 63 12.73 7.80 0.30
C MET A 63 12.08 6.42 0.12
N ALA A 64 11.70 5.78 1.22
CA ALA A 64 11.00 4.50 1.19
C ALA A 64 9.72 4.57 0.35
N ALA A 65 8.88 5.59 0.57
CA ALA A 65 7.66 5.80 -0.20
C ALA A 65 7.92 5.97 -1.71
N MET A 66 8.92 6.78 -2.07
CA MET A 66 9.29 6.95 -3.48
C MET A 66 9.75 5.63 -4.11
N TRP A 67 10.60 4.87 -3.42
CA TRP A 67 11.05 3.57 -3.91
C TRP A 67 9.94 2.53 -3.99
N THR A 68 9.03 2.49 -3.01
CA THR A 68 7.84 1.62 -3.08
C THR A 68 7.03 1.89 -4.35
N VAL A 69 6.80 3.17 -4.68
CA VAL A 69 6.06 3.55 -5.90
C VAL A 69 6.82 3.08 -7.14
N ILE A 70 8.13 3.33 -7.22
CA ILE A 70 8.96 2.91 -8.37
C ILE A 70 8.92 1.40 -8.57
N ILE A 71 9.07 0.63 -7.49
CA ILE A 71 9.07 -0.83 -7.54
C ILE A 71 7.70 -1.36 -7.96
N MET A 72 6.62 -0.88 -7.34
CA MET A 72 5.26 -1.32 -7.69
C MET A 72 4.91 -0.97 -9.13
N PHE A 73 5.32 0.21 -9.60
CA PHE A 73 5.15 0.61 -10.99
C PHE A 73 5.92 -0.29 -11.94
N SER A 74 7.17 -0.61 -11.61
CA SER A 74 8.02 -1.52 -12.40
C SER A 74 7.41 -2.93 -12.47
N LEU A 75 6.91 -3.46 -11.35
CA LEU A 75 6.18 -4.73 -11.33
C LEU A 75 4.91 -4.67 -12.19
N GLY A 76 4.18 -3.56 -12.14
CA GLY A 76 3.02 -3.34 -13.01
C GLY A 76 3.39 -3.34 -14.49
N LEU A 77 4.48 -2.68 -14.87
CA LEU A 77 4.99 -2.70 -16.24
C LEU A 77 5.41 -4.10 -16.69
N LEU A 78 6.10 -4.85 -15.84
CA LEU A 78 6.48 -6.24 -16.11
C LEU A 78 5.25 -7.16 -16.26
N ALA A 79 4.23 -6.97 -15.43
CA ALA A 79 2.97 -7.70 -15.53
C ALA A 79 2.25 -7.39 -16.85
N LEU A 80 2.17 -6.11 -17.23
CA LEU A 80 1.57 -5.70 -18.51
C LEU A 80 2.35 -6.26 -19.69
N PHE A 81 3.68 -6.09 -19.70
CA PHE A 81 4.54 -6.60 -20.76
C PHE A 81 4.42 -8.13 -20.90
N SER A 82 4.53 -8.87 -19.80
CA SER A 82 4.40 -10.33 -19.82
C SER A 82 3.00 -10.75 -20.29
N SER A 83 1.92 -10.11 -19.86
CA SER A 83 0.57 -10.41 -20.34
C SER A 83 0.41 -10.17 -21.84
N GLY A 84 1.01 -9.09 -22.37
CA GLY A 84 1.00 -8.79 -23.80
C GLY A 84 1.79 -9.82 -24.63
N VAL A 85 2.98 -10.21 -24.16
CA VAL A 85 3.81 -11.23 -24.82
C VAL A 85 3.15 -12.61 -24.77
N TRP A 86 2.64 -13.03 -23.62
CA TRP A 86 1.95 -14.32 -23.48
C TRP A 86 0.70 -14.41 -24.34
N GLY A 87 -0.05 -13.32 -24.48
CA GLY A 87 -1.22 -13.23 -25.37
C GLY A 87 -0.90 -13.40 -26.86
N LEU A 88 0.37 -13.37 -27.28
CA LEU A 88 0.77 -13.69 -28.66
C LEU A 88 0.90 -15.21 -28.90
N PHE A 89 1.03 -15.99 -27.83
CA PHE A 89 1.28 -17.43 -27.89
C PHE A 89 0.06 -18.28 -27.50
N THR A 90 -1.04 -17.64 -27.11
CA THR A 90 -2.33 -18.26 -26.76
C THR A 90 -3.44 -17.71 -27.63
#